data_AF-A0A7C1AH11-F1
#
_entry.id   AF-A0A7C1AH11-F1
#
_cell.length_a   1.000
_cell.length_b   1.000
_cell.length_c   1.000
_cell.angle_alpha   90.00
_cell.angle_beta   90.00
_cell.angle_gamma   90.00
#
_symmetry.space_group_name_H-M   'P 1'
#
loop_
_entity.id
_entity.type
_entity.pdbx_description
1 polymer ?
#
loop_
_entity_poly.entity_id
_entity_poly.type
_entity_poly.pdbx_seq_one_letter_code
_entity_poly.pdbx_strand_id
1 'polypeptide(L)' 'MTESRESLQFDVLFVGGGPGNLAGAIYLMKMAQEKGMDIEVGLIEKGNSIGSHSLSGAILDLKA' A
#
# COMPACT_ATOMS: atom_id res chain seq x y z
N MET A 1 13.39 -26.15 -9.09
CA MET A 1 12.93 -24.78 -9.40
C MET A 1 12.62 -24.72 -10.89
N THR A 2 11.48 -25.25 -11.30
CA THR A 2 11.02 -25.27 -12.71
C THR A 2 9.69 -24.54 -12.88
N GLU A 3 9.21 -23.85 -11.83
CA GLU A 3 7.99 -23.05 -11.91
C GLU A 3 8.33 -21.62 -12.33
N SER A 4 7.57 -21.12 -13.32
CA SER A 4 7.62 -19.73 -13.74
C SER A 4 7.07 -18.84 -12.64
N ARG A 5 7.82 -17.79 -12.27
CA ARG A 5 7.32 -16.77 -11.34
C ARG A 5 6.15 -16.02 -11.98
N GLU A 6 5.03 -15.95 -11.28
CA GLU A 6 3.95 -15.03 -11.65
C GLU A 6 4.45 -13.59 -11.59
N SER A 7 3.98 -12.76 -12.51
CA SER A 7 4.34 -11.34 -12.62
C SER A 7 3.08 -10.53 -12.89
N LEU A 8 2.91 -9.46 -12.10
CA LEU A 8 1.82 -8.49 -12.22
C LEU A 8 2.48 -7.12 -12.45
N GLN A 9 1.92 -6.30 -13.33
CA GLN A 9 2.39 -4.93 -13.58
C GLN A 9 1.58 -3.95 -12.74
N PHE A 10 2.25 -2.96 -12.16
CA PHE A 10 1.67 -1.83 -11.45
C PHE A 10 2.54 -0.61 -11.74
N ASP A 11 1.97 0.58 -11.75
CA ASP A 11 2.76 1.82 -11.83
C ASP A 11 3.53 2.06 -10.52
N VAL A 12 2.86 1.76 -9.39
CA VAL A 12 3.44 1.88 -8.04
C VAL A 12 3.04 0.68 -7.20
N LEU A 13 4.01 0.05 -6.55
CA LEU A 13 3.80 -1.04 -5.60
C LEU A 13 4.25 -0.63 -4.19
N PHE A 14 3.32 -0.65 -3.23
CA PHE A 14 3.60 -0.51 -1.82
C PHE A 14 3.82 -1.88 -1.16
N VAL A 15 4.96 -2.05 -0.49
CA VAL A 15 5.30 -3.30 0.22
C VAL A 15 5.09 -3.12 1.73
N GLY A 16 4.02 -3.72 2.25
CA GLY A 16 3.56 -3.64 3.63
C GLY A 16 2.28 -2.82 3.78
N GLY A 17 1.31 -3.32 4.54
CA GLY A 17 0.01 -2.71 4.83
C GLY A 17 -0.02 -1.92 6.14
N GLY A 18 1.09 -1.27 6.49
CA GLY A 18 1.18 -0.39 7.66
C GLY A 18 0.63 1.03 7.41
N PRO A 19 0.51 1.87 8.44
CA PRO A 19 -0.09 3.19 8.33
C PRO A 19 0.60 4.11 7.32
N GLY A 20 1.95 4.10 7.25
CA GLY A 20 2.70 4.92 6.30
C GLY A 20 2.39 4.59 4.83
N ASN A 21 2.38 3.30 4.49
CA ASN A 21 2.09 2.86 3.12
C ASN A 21 0.61 3.02 2.77
N LEU A 22 -0.31 2.74 3.69
CA LEU A 22 -1.74 2.98 3.48
C LEU A 22 -2.02 4.47 3.26
N ALA A 23 -1.45 5.35 4.08
CA ALA A 23 -1.56 6.79 3.91
C ALA A 23 -0.95 7.25 2.57
N GLY A 24 0.23 6.73 2.22
CA GLY A 24 0.91 7.03 0.96
C GLY A 24 0.10 6.58 -0.27
N ALA A 25 -0.44 5.37 -0.26
CA ALA A 25 -1.27 4.85 -1.34
C ALA A 25 -2.56 5.67 -1.51
N ILE A 26 -3.25 5.98 -0.41
CA ILE A 26 -4.45 6.83 -0.43
C ILE A 26 -4.12 8.23 -0.98
N TYR A 27 -3.03 8.84 -0.50
CA TYR A 27 -2.63 10.17 -0.94
C TYR A 27 -2.24 10.20 -2.42
N LEU A 28 -1.49 9.19 -2.89
CA LEU A 28 -1.14 9.05 -4.30
C LEU A 28 -2.38 8.91 -5.19
N MET A 29 -3.32 8.05 -4.83
CA MET A 29 -4.57 7.88 -5.60
C MET A 29 -5.40 9.17 -5.65
N LYS A 30 -5.46 9.93 -4.55
CA LYS A 30 -6.11 11.25 -4.52
C LYS A 30 -5.44 12.23 -5.48
N MET A 31 -4.11 12.35 -5.42
CA MET A 31 -3.37 13.22 -6.35
C MET A 31 -3.55 12.82 -7.81
N ALA A 32 -3.59 11.52 -8.10
CA ALA A 32 -3.83 11.02 -9.45
C ALA A 32 -5.22 11.40 -9.96
N GLN A 33 -6.24 11.21 -9.12
CA GLN A 33 -7.61 11.61 -9.42
C GLN A 33 -7.73 13.13 -9.68
N GLU A 34 -7.12 13.96 -8.84
CA GLU A 34 -7.10 15.42 -9.00
C GLU A 34 -6.44 15.87 -10.30
N LYS A 35 -5.41 15.12 -10.76
CA LYS A 35 -4.68 15.40 -12.00
C LYS A 35 -5.28 14.71 -13.22
N GLY A 36 -6.36 13.95 -13.08
CA GLY A 36 -6.95 13.17 -14.16
C GLY A 36 -6.01 12.09 -14.70
N MET A 37 -5.12 11.57 -13.86
CA MET A 37 -4.20 10.49 -14.20
C MET A 37 -4.81 9.15 -13.80
N ASP A 38 -4.84 8.21 -14.74
CA ASP A 38 -5.18 6.82 -14.47
C ASP A 38 -3.89 6.07 -14.13
N ILE A 39 -3.81 5.50 -12.92
CA ILE A 39 -2.63 4.78 -12.42
C ILE A 39 -3.07 3.50 -11.70
N GLU A 40 -2.27 2.45 -11.82
CA GLU A 40 -2.47 1.20 -11.11
C GLU A 40 -1.56 1.13 -9.88
N VAL A 41 -2.16 1.16 -8.68
CA VAL A 41 -1.45 1.10 -7.41
C VAL A 41 -1.69 -0.25 -6.73
N GLY A 42 -0.61 -1.02 -6.58
CA GLY A 42 -0.60 -2.26 -5.82
C GLY A 42 -0.20 -2.04 -4.36
N LEU A 43 -0.81 -2.77 -3.43
CA LEU A 43 -0.35 -2.87 -2.04
C LEU A 43 -0.35 -4.33 -1.61
N ILE A 44 0.78 -4.80 -1.09
CA ILE A 44 0.92 -6.17 -0.56
C ILE A 44 1.18 -6.15 0.93
N GLU A 45 0.63 -7.12 1.65
CA GLU A 45 0.87 -7.33 3.08
C GLU A 45 1.12 -8.83 3.32
N LYS A 46 2.03 -9.15 4.23
CA LYS A 46 2.35 -10.52 4.63
C LYS A 46 1.21 -11.15 5.44
N GLY A 47 0.53 -10.32 6.24
CA GLY A 47 -0.60 -10.71 7.07
C GLY A 47 -1.79 -11.24 6.28
N ASN A 48 -2.52 -12.19 6.86
CA ASN A 48 -3.76 -12.74 6.29
C ASN A 48 -4.83 -11.65 6.06
N SER A 49 -4.75 -10.57 6.83
CA SER A 49 -5.52 -9.35 6.65
C SER A 49 -4.66 -8.13 6.97
N ILE A 50 -5.05 -6.98 6.44
CA ILE A 50 -4.42 -5.70 6.79
C ILE A 50 -4.45 -5.52 8.32
N GLY A 51 -3.29 -5.22 8.90
CA GLY A 51 -3.14 -5.01 10.33
C GLY A 51 -2.99 -6.28 11.18
N SER A 52 -3.12 -7.49 10.63
CA SER A 52 -2.94 -8.74 11.39
C SER A 52 -1.54 -8.95 11.97
N HIS A 53 -0.54 -8.24 11.44
CA HIS A 53 0.83 -8.19 11.97
C HIS A 53 1.18 -6.86 12.63
N SER A 54 0.22 -5.94 12.76
CA SER A 54 0.46 -4.66 13.42
C SER A 54 0.50 -4.83 14.94
N LEU A 55 1.57 -4.35 15.55
CA LEU A 55 1.72 -4.23 16.99
C LEU A 55 2.13 -2.80 17.32
N SER A 56 1.38 -2.13 18.18
CA SER A 56 1.67 -0.76 18.59
C SER A 56 0.99 -0.44 19.93
N GLY A 57 1.56 0.50 20.69
CA GLY A 57 0.87 1.15 21.81
C GLY A 57 -0.22 2.13 21.36
N ALA A 58 -0.31 2.42 20.05
CA ALA A 58 -1.35 3.22 19.40
C ALA A 58 -1.54 4.66 19.93
N ILE A 59 -0.49 5.27 20.48
CA ILE A 59 -0.45 6.71 20.75
C ILE A 59 0.01 7.41 19.48
N LEU A 60 -0.86 8.25 18.90
CA LEU A 60 -0.65 8.89 17.61
C LEU A 60 -0.73 10.42 17.73
N ASP A 61 0.17 11.13 17.04
CA ASP A 61 0.00 12.55 16.73
C ASP A 61 -0.85 12.69 15.47
N LEU A 62 -1.99 13.38 15.58
CA LEU A 62 -2.99 13.51 14.52
C LEU A 62 -2.65 14.58 13.46
N LYS A 63 -1.51 15.26 13.58
CA LYS A 63 -1.12 16.33 12.65
C LYS A 63 -0.35 15.85 11.41
N ALA A 64 0.12 14.59 11.41
CA ALA A 64 0.85 13.99 10.29
C ALA A 64 -0.07 13.58 9.14
#